data_AF-A0A1G7XQT9-F1
#
_entry.id   AF-A0A1G7XQT9-F1
#
_cell.length_a   1.000
_cell.length_b   1.000
_cell.length_c   1.000
_cell.angle_alpha   90.00
_cell.angle_beta   90.00
_cell.angle_gamma   90.00
#
_symmetry.space_group_name_H-M   'P 1'
#
loop_
_entity.id
_entity.type
_entity.pdbx_description
1 polymer ?
#
loop_
_entity_poly.entity_id
_entity_poly.type
_entity_poly.pdbx_seq_one_letter_code
_entity_poly.pdbx_strand_id
1 'polypeptide(L)' 'MSETSRRLIRRAIADLARSQCASVQHRAINFAYATGMIELAYAENLITDAEHDDFRRQADIADNQEARRA' A
#
# COMPACT_ATOMS: atom_id res chain seq x y z
N MET A 1 16.20 2.61 7.58
CA MET A 1 15.30 1.43 7.66
C MET A 1 15.97 0.22 7.04
N SER A 2 15.71 -1.01 7.51
CA SER A 2 16.23 -2.21 6.85
C SER A 2 15.46 -2.50 5.55
N GLU A 3 16.12 -3.15 4.60
CA GLU A 3 15.51 -3.65 3.36
C GLU A 3 14.22 -4.45 3.60
N THR A 4 14.14 -5.14 4.74
CA THR A 4 12.98 -5.91 5.16
C THR A 4 11.72 -5.06 5.28
N SER A 5 11.80 -3.87 5.87
CA SER A 5 10.63 -3.00 6.04
C SER A 5 10.14 -2.42 4.72
N ARG A 6 11.06 -2.08 3.80
CA ARG A 6 10.69 -1.67 2.43
C ARG A 6 9.97 -2.80 1.70
N ARG A 7 10.42 -4.05 1.87
CA ARG A 7 9.76 -5.23 1.31
C ARG A 7 8.37 -5.45 1.88
N LEU A 8 8.14 -5.16 3.17
CA LEU A 8 6.82 -5.27 3.79
C LEU A 8 5.84 -4.25 3.21
N ILE A 9 6.27 -2.98 3.01
CA ILE A 9 5.44 -1.95 2.37
C ILE A 9 5.08 -2.35 0.94
N ARG A 10 6.08 -2.76 0.14
CA ARG A 10 5.85 -3.23 -1.23
C ARG A 10 4.94 -4.45 -1.29
N ARG A 11 5.06 -5.37 -0.32
CA ARG A 11 4.18 -6.53 -0.22
C ARG A 11 2.74 -6.12 0.08
N ALA A 12 2.51 -5.19 1.01
CA ALA A 12 1.17 -4.67 1.30
C ALA A 12 0.53 -4.05 0.05
N ILE A 13 1.28 -3.28 -0.73
CA ILE A 13 0.83 -2.71 -2.02
C ILE A 13 0.55 -3.82 -3.05
N ALA A 14 1.41 -4.84 -3.13
CA ALA A 14 1.19 -5.97 -4.05
C ALA A 14 -0.02 -6.84 -3.65
N ASP A 15 -0.35 -6.91 -2.36
CA ASP A 15 -1.51 -7.66 -1.86
C ASP A 15 -2.82 -6.91 -2.15
N LEU A 16 -2.80 -5.57 -2.24
CA LEU A 16 -3.90 -4.78 -2.79
C LEU A 16 -4.22 -5.15 -4.24
N ALA A 17 -3.20 -5.17 -5.10
CA ALA A 17 -3.37 -5.44 -6.53
C ALA A 17 -3.76 -6.89 -6.86
N ARG A 18 -3.61 -7.81 -5.89
CA ARG A 18 -3.88 -9.26 -6.06
C ARG A 18 -5.18 -9.71 -5.39
N SER A 19 -5.97 -8.80 -4.83
CA SER A 19 -7.19 -9.13 -4.10
C SER A 19 -8.37 -9.52 -5.00
N GLN A 20 -8.17 -10.50 -5.89
CA GLN A 20 -9.11 -10.97 -6.94
C GLN A 20 -10.50 -11.43 -6.47
N CYS A 21 -10.79 -11.42 -5.17
CA CYS A 21 -12.05 -11.91 -4.60
C CYS A 21 -12.40 -11.23 -3.26
N ALA A 22 -11.88 -10.03 -3.02
CA ALA A 22 -12.14 -9.30 -1.79
C ALA A 22 -13.41 -8.45 -1.96
N SER A 23 -14.43 -8.69 -1.13
CA SER A 23 -15.56 -7.77 -1.00
C SER A 23 -15.07 -6.32 -0.81
N VAL A 24 -15.91 -5.33 -1.13
CA VAL A 24 -15.59 -3.90 -0.95
C VAL A 24 -14.99 -3.60 0.43
N GLN A 25 -15.46 -4.31 1.48
CA GLN A 25 -14.92 -4.21 2.84
C GLN A 25 -13.48 -4.73 2.96
N HIS A 26 -13.14 -5.89 2.40
CA HIS A 26 -11.78 -6.41 2.43
C HIS A 26 -10.82 -5.50 1.65
N ARG A 27 -11.25 -4.92 0.53
CA ARG A 27 -10.45 -3.95 -0.22
C ARG A 27 -10.15 -2.72 0.62
N ALA A 28 -11.17 -2.14 1.26
CA ALA A 28 -11.01 -0.97 2.14
C ALA A 28 -10.07 -1.24 3.32
N ILE A 29 -10.15 -2.42 3.95
CA ILE A 29 -9.26 -2.82 5.05
C ILE A 29 -7.81 -2.91 4.56
N ASN A 30 -7.58 -3.59 3.44
CA ASN A 30 -6.24 -3.73 2.89
C ASN A 30 -5.65 -2.38 2.47
N PHE A 31 -6.48 -1.47 1.96
CA PHE A 31 -6.02 -0.15 1.53
C PHE A 31 -5.61 0.68 2.75
N ALA A 32 -6.47 0.73 3.77
CA ALA A 32 -6.15 1.38 5.03
C ALA A 32 -4.87 0.82 5.68
N TYR A 33 -4.67 -0.50 5.63
CA TYR A 33 -3.45 -1.13 6.12
C TYR A 33 -2.20 -0.68 5.35
N ALA A 34 -2.22 -0.73 4.02
CA ALA A 34 -1.08 -0.32 3.20
C ALA A 34 -0.74 1.16 3.39
N THR A 35 -1.75 2.04 3.37
CA THR A 35 -1.58 3.47 3.62
C THR A 35 -1.03 3.72 5.02
N GLY A 36 -1.57 3.07 6.05
CA GLY A 36 -1.09 3.21 7.42
C GLY A 36 0.38 2.82 7.58
N MET A 37 0.83 1.76 6.90
CA MET A 37 2.24 1.35 6.90
C MET A 37 3.16 2.37 6.22
N ILE A 38 2.70 2.99 5.13
CA ILE A 38 3.43 4.04 4.42
C ILE A 38 3.58 5.29 5.30
N GLU A 39 2.46 5.77 5.88
CA GLU A 39 2.46 6.98 6.71
C GLU A 39 3.27 6.79 8.00
N LEU A 40 3.19 5.62 8.64
CA LEU A 40 4.00 5.30 9.81
C LEU A 40 5.50 5.28 9.47
N ALA A 41 5.87 4.66 8.36
CA ALA A 41 7.27 4.64 7.93
C ALA A 41 7.80 6.04 7.61
N TYR A 42 6.95 6.92 7.07
CA TYR A 42 7.31 8.31 6.80
C TYR A 42 7.49 9.12 8.09
N ALA A 43 6.53 9.04 9.02
CA ALA A 43 6.59 9.74 10.30
C ALA A 43 7.84 9.38 11.13
N GLU A 44 8.28 8.12 11.04
CA GLU A 44 9.50 7.63 11.70
C GLU A 44 10.79 7.93 10.90
N ASN A 45 10.73 8.75 9.85
CA ASN A 45 11.83 9.09 8.94
C ASN A 45 12.53 7.86 8.33
N LEU A 46 11.78 6.78 8.13
CA LEU A 46 12.31 5.50 7.65
C LEU A 46 12.34 5.40 6.12
N ILE A 47 11.53 6.22 5.45
CA ILE A 47 11.49 6.40 4.00
C ILE A 47 11.62 7.88 3.68
N THR A 48 12.20 8.22 2.53
CA THR A 48 12.33 9.61 2.08
C THR A 48 10.99 10.16 1.57
N ASP A 49 10.87 11.49 1.44
CA ASP A 49 9.72 12.14 0.80
C ASP A 49 9.43 11.52 -0.57
N ALA A 50 10.47 11.30 -1.39
CA ALA A 50 10.32 10.71 -2.72
C ALA A 50 9.82 9.25 -2.67
N GLU A 51 10.27 8.46 -1.69
CA GLU A 51 9.78 7.10 -1.48
C GLU A 51 8.32 7.09 -0.98
N HIS A 52 7.96 8.03 -0.09
CA HIS A 52 6.59 8.20 0.39
C HIS A 52 5.63 8.54 -0.74
N ASP A 53 5.96 9.55 -1.55
CA ASP A 53 5.18 9.94 -2.73
C ASP A 53 5.01 8.77 -3.73
N ASP A 54 6.09 8.01 -3.97
CA ASP A 54 6.04 6.85 -4.86
C ASP A 54 5.16 5.73 -4.32
N PHE A 55 5.29 5.38 -3.04
CA PHE A 55 4.49 4.33 -2.42
C PHE A 55 3.00 4.70 -2.34
N ARG A 56 2.68 5.95 -2.01
CA ARG A 56 1.29 6.43 -2.02
C ARG A 56 0.66 6.31 -3.40
N ARG A 57 1.35 6.80 -4.44
CA ARG A 57 0.88 6.69 -5.81
C ARG A 57 0.66 5.24 -6.23
N GLN A 58 1.55 4.31 -5.84
CA GLN A 58 1.37 2.89 -6.16
C GLN A 58 0.17 2.28 -5.44
N ALA A 59 -0.07 2.63 -4.18
CA ALA A 59 -1.24 2.17 -3.43
C ALA A 59 -2.56 2.66 -4.07
N ASP A 60 -2.62 3.92 -4.49
CA ASP A 60 -3.79 4.50 -5.17
C ASP A 60 -4.06 3.84 -6.53
N ILE A 61 -3.00 3.54 -7.30
CA ILE A 61 -3.13 2.80 -8.56
C ILE A 61 -3.66 1.39 -8.30
N ALA A 62 -3.14 0.70 -7.28
CA ALA A 62 -3.57 -0.66 -6.94
C ALA A 62 -5.05 -0.72 -6.52
N ASP A 63 -5.51 0.20 -5.68
CA ASP A 63 -6.93 0.26 -5.27
C ASP A 63 -7.86 0.57 -6.46
N ASN A 64 -7.48 1.51 -7.33
CA ASN A 64 -8.25 1.87 -8.52
C ASN A 64 -8.31 0.76 -9.57
N GLN A 65 -7.23 -0.02 -9.74
CA GLN A 65 -7.22 -1.16 -10.67
C GLN A 65 -8.15 -2.27 -10.19
N GLU A 66 -8.22 -2.51 -8.88
CA GLU A 66 -9.14 -3.49 -8.30
C GLU A 66 -10.60 -3.01 -8.37
N ALA A 67 -10.86 -1.72 -8.12
CA ALA A 67 -12.20 -1.13 -8.25
C ALA A 67 -12.80 -1.23 -9.66
N ARG A 68 -11.98 -1.34 -10.71
CA ARG A 68 -12.42 -1.53 -12.11
C ARG A 68 -12.71 -2.98 -12.48
N ARG A 69 -12.33 -3.94 -11.64
CA ARG A 69 -12.46 -5.39 -11.88
C ARG A 69 -13.62 -6.04 -11.13
N ALA A 70 -14.10 -5.41 -10.07
CA ALA A 70 -15.31 -5.78 -9.32
C ALA A 70 -16.58 -5.25 -9.99
#